data_AF-A0A9W8D273-F1
#
_entry.id   AF-A0A9W8D273-F1
#
_cell.length_a   1.000
_cell.length_b   1.000
_cell.length_c   1.000
_cell.angle_alpha   90.00
_cell.angle_beta   90.00
_cell.angle_gamma   90.00
#
_symmetry.space_group_name_H-M   'P 1'
#
loop_
_entity.id
_entity.type
_entity.pdbx_description
1 polymer ?
#
loop_
_entity_poly.entity_id
_entity_poly.type
_entity_poly.pdbx_seq_one_letter_code
_entity_poly.pdbx_strand_id
1 'polypeptide(L)'
;MTEADAIAMLCVSKEFEQIRVRNTEEKELKQLLGSACCCDVKGGIDSTSGKTNVLLQANISRAMLQDFALVSDSAYVAQNGSRIIRALFEIALSRNWGPAASVALSLSKSIEKQMWPFEHPLKQFPIPPGIMRHLDNGGNVLVDMERLYDMDSGELGALVRNQAFGSTLASYVSQLPRVEVSAEIAPITRGVLQVTMTVQAVFEWNDRMHGAAEAFWIWVEDADNTEIYHNENVLLRKRGYMEPKVSVFTIPVHEPLPTQIFIRAVSDRWIGAETVTAISFRHLMLPEHHETHTDLLDLQPLPVTALNDPCLEAICRQRFTHFNPVQTQIFHTLYRQPYNAL
;
A
#
# COMPACT_ATOMS: atom_id res chain seq x y z
N MET A 1 -5.07 14.72 -1.51
CA MET A 1 -3.88 15.36 -0.91
C MET A 1 -2.77 15.25 -1.94
N THR A 2 -2.20 16.38 -2.37
CA THR A 2 -1.08 16.40 -3.33
C THR A 2 0.26 16.24 -2.62
N GLU A 3 1.35 16.00 -3.36
CA GLU A 3 2.72 15.98 -2.83
C GLU A 3 3.07 17.32 -2.18
N ALA A 4 2.68 18.44 -2.80
CA ALA A 4 2.88 19.78 -2.26
C ALA A 4 2.13 19.97 -0.92
N ASP A 5 0.91 19.44 -0.79
CA ASP A 5 0.16 19.47 0.46
C ASP A 5 0.83 18.64 1.55
N ALA A 6 1.30 17.44 1.22
CA ALA A 6 1.97 16.55 2.16
C ALA A 6 3.31 17.13 2.65
N ILE A 7 4.12 17.70 1.75
CA ILE A 7 5.35 18.41 2.10
C ILE A 7 5.04 19.62 2.99
N ALA A 8 4.05 20.45 2.60
CA ALA A 8 3.69 21.62 3.38
C ALA A 8 3.21 21.24 4.79
N MET A 9 2.41 20.18 4.93
CA MET A 9 1.94 19.68 6.22
C MET A 9 3.09 19.15 7.08
N LEU A 10 4.02 18.40 6.49
CA LEU A 10 5.24 17.95 7.17
C LEU A 10 6.06 19.14 7.68
N CYS A 11 6.23 20.19 6.88
CA CYS A 11 7.06 21.35 7.24
C CYS A 11 6.47 22.24 8.36
N VAL A 12 5.23 21.98 8.78
CA VAL A 12 4.57 22.65 9.92
C VAL A 12 4.76 21.87 11.23
N SER A 13 5.41 20.70 11.19
CA SER A 13 5.70 19.89 12.37
C SER A 13 6.48 20.66 13.45
N LYS A 14 6.14 20.37 14.72
CA LYS A 14 6.72 21.01 15.90
C LYS A 14 8.22 20.75 16.03
N GLU A 15 8.71 19.65 15.48
CA GLU A 15 10.12 19.30 15.40
C GLU A 15 10.95 20.37 14.66
N PHE A 16 10.33 21.17 13.80
CA PHE A 16 11.00 22.24 13.04
C PHE A 16 10.88 23.64 13.67
N GLU A 17 10.21 23.77 14.82
CA GLU A 17 9.99 25.06 15.50
C GLU A 17 11.30 25.79 15.86
N GLN A 18 12.39 25.04 16.05
CA GLN A 18 13.69 25.60 16.41
C GLN A 18 14.46 26.19 15.21
N ILE A 19 14.04 25.90 13.97
CA ILE A 19 14.68 26.43 12.77
C ILE A 19 14.37 27.92 12.65
N ARG A 20 15.42 28.74 12.54
CA ARG A 20 15.31 30.19 12.39
C ARG A 20 15.67 30.61 10.98
N VAL A 21 14.90 31.55 10.44
CA VAL A 21 15.21 32.22 9.17
C VAL A 21 16.22 33.34 9.45
N ARG A 22 17.26 33.43 8.62
CA ARG A 22 18.33 34.43 8.73
C ARG A 22 18.40 35.25 7.44
N ASN A 23 18.75 36.54 7.54
CA ASN A 23 18.86 37.39 6.34
C ASN A 23 20.06 37.02 5.46
N THR A 24 21.10 36.40 6.02
CA THR A 24 22.32 36.02 5.30
C THR A 24 22.09 34.91 4.28
N GLU A 25 21.09 34.06 4.51
CA GLU A 25 20.75 32.88 3.68
C GLU A 25 19.64 33.18 2.65
N GLU A 26 19.00 34.35 2.71
CA GLU A 26 17.82 34.70 1.89
C GLU A 26 18.08 34.57 0.38
N LYS A 27 19.26 35.04 -0.07
CA LYS A 27 19.64 34.98 -1.50
C LYS A 27 19.78 33.53 -1.98
N GLU A 28 20.38 32.67 -1.16
CA GLU A 28 20.55 31.25 -1.49
C GLU A 28 19.22 30.52 -1.47
N LEU A 29 18.35 30.79 -0.48
CA LEU A 29 16.99 30.24 -0.42
C LEU A 29 16.16 30.61 -1.65
N LYS A 30 16.24 31.85 -2.14
CA LYS A 30 15.58 32.26 -3.41
C LYS A 30 16.11 31.49 -4.61
N GLN A 31 17.42 31.25 -4.67
CA GLN A 31 18.03 30.47 -5.75
C GLN A 31 17.56 29.01 -5.71
N LEU A 32 17.54 28.39 -4.53
CA LEU A 32 17.07 27.01 -4.34
C LEU A 32 15.58 26.87 -4.68
N LEU A 33 14.76 27.86 -4.31
CA LEU A 33 13.34 27.87 -4.65
C LEU A 33 13.11 27.79 -6.17
N GLY A 34 13.91 28.49 -6.98
CA GLY A 34 13.77 28.50 -8.44
C GLY A 34 14.46 27.35 -9.18
N SER A 35 15.39 26.64 -8.55
CA SER A 35 16.24 25.65 -9.24
C SER A 35 16.14 24.21 -8.70
N ALA A 36 15.76 24.04 -7.44
CA ALA A 36 15.78 22.75 -6.76
C ALA A 36 14.42 22.32 -6.19
N CYS A 37 13.43 23.22 -6.12
CA CYS A 37 12.08 22.88 -5.67
C CYS A 37 11.21 22.47 -6.86
N CYS A 38 10.55 21.33 -6.75
CA CYS A 38 9.62 20.80 -7.76
C CYS A 38 8.16 21.03 -7.37
N CYS A 39 7.88 21.27 -6.09
CA CYS A 39 6.54 21.52 -5.54
C CYS A 39 6.43 22.94 -4.99
N ASP A 40 5.21 23.48 -5.01
CA ASP A 40 4.92 24.82 -4.49
C ASP A 40 5.22 24.94 -2.98
N VAL A 41 5.92 26.01 -2.62
CA VAL A 41 6.27 26.31 -1.23
C VAL A 41 5.23 27.27 -0.63
N LYS A 42 4.26 26.70 0.09
CA LYS A 42 3.26 27.49 0.84
C LYS A 42 3.92 28.27 1.97
N GLY A 43 3.57 29.55 2.11
CA GLY A 43 4.06 30.42 3.19
C GLY A 43 5.34 31.22 2.89
N GLY A 44 6.00 30.98 1.74
CA GLY A 44 7.18 31.74 1.32
C GLY A 44 8.43 31.51 2.20
N ILE A 45 9.59 31.92 1.71
CA ILE A 45 10.89 31.64 2.35
C ILE A 45 11.13 32.35 3.68
N ASP A 46 10.33 33.38 3.99
CA ASP A 46 10.46 34.20 5.21
C ASP A 46 9.89 33.49 6.45
N SER A 47 9.13 32.40 6.24
CA SER A 47 8.58 31.58 7.31
C SER A 47 9.47 30.38 7.62
N THR A 48 9.49 29.93 8.89
CA THR A 48 10.21 28.71 9.29
C THR A 48 9.75 27.49 8.48
N SER A 49 8.44 27.36 8.23
CA SER A 49 7.89 26.26 7.42
C SER A 49 8.31 26.36 5.96
N GLY A 50 8.35 27.56 5.37
CA GLY A 50 8.80 27.74 4.00
C GLY A 50 10.29 27.48 3.82
N LYS A 51 11.15 27.95 4.73
CA LYS A 51 12.57 27.58 4.76
C LYS A 51 12.75 26.07 4.87
N THR A 52 12.04 25.42 5.80
CA THR A 52 12.07 23.96 5.98
C THR A 52 11.67 23.22 4.70
N ASN A 53 10.63 23.70 4.02
CA ASN A 53 10.15 23.13 2.77
C ASN A 53 11.20 23.25 1.65
N VAL A 54 11.78 24.44 1.43
CA VAL A 54 12.87 24.63 0.46
C VAL A 54 14.04 23.71 0.74
N LEU A 55 14.45 23.60 2.01
CA LEU A 55 15.57 22.74 2.41
C LEU A 55 15.28 21.25 2.20
N LEU A 56 14.06 20.80 2.46
CA LEU A 56 13.65 19.42 2.22
C LEU A 56 13.68 19.10 0.72
N GLN A 57 13.07 19.95 -0.11
CA GLN A 57 13.06 19.75 -1.55
C GLN A 57 14.47 19.84 -2.15
N ALA A 58 15.30 20.78 -1.67
CA ALA A 58 16.71 20.88 -2.05
C ALA A 58 17.50 19.61 -1.69
N ASN A 59 17.22 19.00 -0.53
CA ASN A 59 17.81 17.72 -0.15
C ASN A 59 17.36 16.57 -1.08
N ILE A 60 16.08 16.51 -1.46
CA ILE A 60 15.58 15.52 -2.43
C ILE A 60 16.26 15.72 -3.80
N SER A 61 16.42 16.96 -4.24
CA SER A 61 17.08 17.31 -5.50
C SER A 61 18.61 17.22 -5.47
N ARG A 62 19.21 16.88 -4.32
CA ARG A 62 20.67 16.89 -4.09
C ARG A 62 21.33 18.23 -4.47
N ALA A 63 20.66 19.34 -4.17
CA ALA A 63 21.20 20.66 -4.44
C ALA A 63 22.41 20.94 -3.56
N MET A 64 23.42 21.60 -4.13
CA MET A 64 24.62 22.01 -3.40
C MET A 64 24.32 23.27 -2.59
N LEU A 65 24.44 23.16 -1.26
CA LEU A 65 24.30 24.29 -0.33
C LEU A 65 25.68 24.92 -0.05
N GLN A 66 25.75 26.24 -0.09
CA GLN A 66 26.96 27.03 0.14
C GLN A 66 27.07 27.51 1.58
N ASP A 67 25.96 27.99 2.15
CA ASP A 67 25.93 28.44 3.54
C ASP A 67 25.98 27.26 4.52
N PHE A 68 26.95 27.30 5.45
CA PHE A 68 27.15 26.23 6.42
C PHE A 68 25.96 26.02 7.38
N ALA A 69 25.23 27.10 7.71
CA ALA A 69 24.04 26.98 8.54
C ALA A 69 22.91 26.27 7.77
N LEU A 70 22.74 26.56 6.48
CA LEU A 70 21.79 25.84 5.62
C LEU A 70 22.14 24.36 5.47
N VAL A 71 23.43 24.00 5.37
CA VAL A 71 23.88 22.60 5.33
C VAL A 71 23.44 21.87 6.61
N SER A 72 23.68 22.47 7.78
CA SER A 72 23.28 21.88 9.07
C SER A 72 21.76 21.78 9.20
N ASP A 73 21.04 22.86 8.85
CA ASP A 73 19.58 22.90 8.91
C ASP A 73 18.98 21.85 7.95
N SER A 74 19.51 21.69 6.74
CA SER A 74 19.05 20.70 5.74
C SER A 74 19.23 19.27 6.22
N ALA A 75 20.37 18.94 6.83
CA ALA A 75 20.59 17.60 7.40
C ALA A 75 19.60 17.29 8.52
N TYR A 76 19.33 18.25 9.41
CA TYR A 76 18.31 18.13 10.45
C TYR A 76 16.91 17.93 9.87
N VAL A 77 16.56 18.70 8.83
CA VAL A 77 15.27 18.59 8.13
C VAL A 77 15.11 17.24 7.45
N ALA A 78 16.13 16.74 6.75
CA ALA A 78 16.09 15.46 6.07
C ALA A 78 15.90 14.29 7.05
N GLN A 79 16.66 14.28 8.15
CA GLN A 79 16.60 13.21 9.14
C GLN A 79 15.23 13.14 9.84
N ASN A 80 14.73 14.28 10.32
CA ASN A 80 13.42 14.31 10.98
C ASN A 80 12.27 14.16 9.98
N GLY A 81 12.40 14.74 8.79
CA GLY A 81 11.42 14.66 7.71
C GLY A 81 11.16 13.22 7.28
N SER A 82 12.20 12.40 7.10
CA SER A 82 12.05 10.96 6.80
C SER A 82 11.22 10.23 7.87
N ARG A 83 11.47 10.53 9.15
CA ARG A 83 10.75 9.89 10.26
C ARG A 83 9.29 10.35 10.36
N ILE A 84 9.04 11.64 10.14
CA ILE A 84 7.70 12.25 10.19
C ILE A 84 6.86 11.75 9.02
N ILE A 85 7.36 11.78 7.78
CA ILE A 85 6.59 11.32 6.63
C ILE A 85 6.27 9.83 6.73
N ARG A 86 7.17 9.05 7.33
CA ARG A 86 6.92 7.63 7.58
C ARG A 86 5.77 7.42 8.56
N ALA A 87 5.73 8.20 9.64
CA ALA A 87 4.59 8.17 10.56
C ALA A 87 3.28 8.58 9.88
N LEU A 88 3.32 9.58 8.99
CA LEU A 88 2.16 10.01 8.20
C LEU A 88 1.68 8.91 7.24
N PHE A 89 2.60 8.16 6.64
CA PHE A 89 2.28 6.98 5.83
C PHE A 89 1.55 5.91 6.66
N GLU A 90 2.07 5.53 7.83
CA GLU A 90 1.44 4.54 8.69
C GLU A 90 0.04 5.01 9.19
N ILE A 91 -0.13 6.31 9.45
CA ILE A 91 -1.44 6.89 9.78
C ILE A 91 -2.41 6.77 8.59
N ALA A 92 -1.97 7.16 7.39
CA ALA A 92 -2.81 7.07 6.19
C ALA A 92 -3.20 5.62 5.87
N LEU A 93 -2.27 4.68 6.01
CA LEU A 93 -2.49 3.26 5.78
C LEU A 93 -3.48 2.67 6.81
N SER A 94 -3.31 2.97 8.10
CA SER A 94 -4.23 2.51 9.16
C SER A 94 -5.64 3.12 9.09
N ARG A 95 -5.78 4.27 8.41
CA ARG A 95 -7.04 4.94 8.12
C ARG A 95 -7.64 4.54 6.77
N ASN A 96 -6.98 3.63 6.04
CA ASN A 96 -7.37 3.17 4.70
C ASN A 96 -7.42 4.28 3.64
N TRP A 97 -6.62 5.35 3.77
CA TRP A 97 -6.58 6.46 2.82
C TRP A 97 -5.60 6.18 1.67
N GLY A 98 -6.09 5.55 0.60
CA GLY A 98 -5.28 5.11 -0.56
C GLY A 98 -4.37 6.19 -1.16
N PRO A 99 -4.91 7.33 -1.61
CA PRO A 99 -4.11 8.39 -2.22
C PRO A 99 -3.09 8.99 -1.24
N ALA A 100 -3.48 9.14 0.02
CA ALA A 100 -2.63 9.73 1.03
C ALA A 100 -1.46 8.82 1.41
N ALA A 101 -1.72 7.51 1.55
CA ALA A 101 -0.70 6.51 1.81
C ALA A 101 0.30 6.43 0.64
N SER A 102 -0.20 6.44 -0.60
CA SER A 102 0.64 6.43 -1.81
C SER A 102 1.57 7.64 -1.88
N VAL A 103 1.04 8.85 -1.68
CA VAL A 103 1.84 10.09 -1.67
C VAL A 103 2.86 10.08 -0.53
N ALA A 104 2.46 9.70 0.69
CA ALA A 104 3.35 9.68 1.84
C ALA A 104 4.49 8.65 1.68
N LEU A 105 4.20 7.45 1.17
CA LEU A 105 5.21 6.44 0.90
C LEU A 105 6.19 6.89 -0.20
N SER A 106 5.67 7.50 -1.27
CA SER A 106 6.48 8.06 -2.36
C SER A 106 7.44 9.14 -1.85
N LEU A 107 6.96 10.06 -1.01
CA LEU A 107 7.79 11.09 -0.38
C LEU A 107 8.79 10.51 0.62
N SER A 108 8.43 9.47 1.38
CA SER A 108 9.34 8.74 2.28
C SER A 108 10.55 8.23 1.51
N LYS A 109 10.31 7.54 0.39
CA LYS A 109 11.38 7.06 -0.50
C LYS A 109 12.19 8.21 -1.08
N SER A 110 11.52 9.29 -1.48
CA SER A 110 12.17 10.44 -2.12
C SER A 110 13.16 11.13 -1.18
N ILE A 111 12.80 11.28 0.10
CA ILE A 111 13.68 11.87 1.12
C ILE A 111 14.86 10.95 1.42
N GLU A 112 14.62 9.64 1.57
CA GLU A 112 15.68 8.67 1.87
C GLU A 112 16.66 8.46 0.71
N LYS A 113 16.14 8.40 -0.52
CA LYS A 113 16.95 8.18 -1.74
C LYS A 113 17.52 9.47 -2.30
N GLN A 114 17.07 10.62 -1.81
CA GLN A 114 17.37 11.94 -2.38
C GLN A 114 17.15 11.92 -3.89
N MET A 115 15.93 11.58 -4.30
CA MET A 115 15.53 11.37 -5.68
C MET A 115 14.03 11.60 -5.81
N TRP A 116 13.58 12.26 -6.87
CA TRP A 116 12.15 12.46 -7.07
C TRP A 116 11.47 11.24 -7.73
N PRO A 117 10.16 11.04 -7.51
CA PRO A 117 9.44 9.88 -8.06
C PRO A 117 9.39 9.86 -9.59
N PHE A 118 9.47 11.03 -10.23
CA PHE A 118 9.45 11.16 -11.70
C PHE A 118 10.82 10.94 -12.34
N GLU A 119 11.89 10.77 -11.56
CA GLU A 119 13.22 10.47 -12.12
C GLU A 119 13.34 8.99 -12.49
N HIS A 120 14.22 8.67 -13.46
CA HIS A 120 14.36 7.31 -13.96
C HIS A 120 14.77 6.33 -12.84
N PRO A 121 14.05 5.21 -12.62
CA PRO A 121 14.29 4.28 -11.49
C PRO A 121 15.73 3.76 -11.41
N LEU A 122 16.37 3.55 -12.57
CA LEU A 122 17.76 3.10 -12.66
C LEU A 122 18.79 4.08 -12.07
N LYS A 123 18.43 5.34 -11.77
CA LYS A 123 19.29 6.30 -11.07
C LYS A 123 19.69 5.83 -9.66
N GLN A 124 18.96 4.85 -9.11
CA GLN A 124 19.28 4.20 -7.84
C GLN A 124 20.47 3.23 -7.94
N PHE A 125 20.92 2.89 -9.15
CA PHE A 125 22.12 2.07 -9.40
C PHE A 125 23.33 2.96 -9.70
N PRO A 126 24.58 2.46 -9.53
CA PRO A 126 25.79 3.22 -9.80
C PRO A 126 26.05 3.34 -11.31
N ILE A 127 25.17 4.05 -12.01
CA ILE A 127 25.26 4.32 -13.44
C ILE A 127 25.95 5.68 -13.66
N PRO A 128 26.99 5.75 -14.51
CA PRO A 128 27.66 7.00 -14.82
C PRO A 128 26.69 8.07 -15.36
N PRO A 129 26.82 9.36 -14.98
CA PRO A 129 25.90 10.42 -15.42
C PRO A 129 25.81 10.56 -16.94
N GLY A 130 26.89 10.29 -17.68
CA GLY A 130 26.88 10.31 -19.14
C GLY A 130 25.96 9.25 -19.77
N ILE A 131 25.85 8.08 -19.12
CA ILE A 131 24.97 6.99 -19.55
C ILE A 131 23.53 7.29 -19.11
N MET A 132 23.34 7.75 -17.87
CA MET A 132 22.01 8.12 -17.35
C MET A 132 21.32 9.16 -18.22
N ARG A 133 22.06 10.16 -18.75
CA ARG A 133 21.51 11.14 -19.70
C ARG A 133 20.87 10.54 -20.94
N HIS A 134 21.30 9.36 -21.40
CA HIS A 134 20.67 8.70 -22.55
C HIS A 134 19.35 8.02 -22.18
N LEU A 135 19.19 7.61 -20.91
CA LEU A 135 17.93 7.08 -20.37
C LEU A 135 16.95 8.23 -20.06
N ASP A 136 17.47 9.37 -19.61
CA ASP A 136 16.67 10.57 -19.31
C ASP A 136 16.26 11.35 -20.58
N ASN A 137 17.13 11.44 -21.59
CA ASN A 137 16.94 12.24 -22.81
C ASN A 137 16.78 11.40 -24.08
N GLY A 138 16.25 10.18 -23.98
CA GLY A 138 16.00 9.28 -25.12
C GLY A 138 15.04 9.82 -26.19
N GLY A 139 14.44 11.01 -25.98
CA GLY A 139 13.58 11.70 -26.95
C GLY A 139 12.55 12.63 -26.30
N ASN A 140 12.95 13.48 -25.32
CA ASN A 140 12.07 14.29 -24.46
C ASN A 140 11.12 13.50 -23.54
N VAL A 141 11.18 12.17 -23.56
CA VAL A 141 10.40 11.27 -22.73
C VAL A 141 11.36 10.28 -22.08
N LEU A 142 11.17 10.05 -20.77
CA LEU A 142 11.89 9.04 -20.01
C LEU A 142 11.66 7.67 -20.66
N VAL A 143 12.72 6.87 -20.80
CA VAL A 143 12.57 5.50 -21.26
C VAL A 143 11.81 4.71 -20.19
N ASP A 144 10.73 4.05 -20.59
CA ASP A 144 9.92 3.25 -19.68
C ASP A 144 10.64 1.95 -19.29
N MET A 145 10.50 1.56 -18.02
CA MET A 145 11.06 0.31 -17.50
C MET A 145 10.45 -0.91 -18.19
N GLU A 146 9.17 -0.88 -18.58
CA GLU A 146 8.52 -1.98 -19.30
C GLU A 146 9.30 -2.33 -20.58
N ARG A 147 9.68 -1.31 -21.35
CA ARG A 147 10.49 -1.48 -22.55
C ARG A 147 11.88 -2.02 -22.25
N LEU A 148 12.50 -1.60 -21.15
CA LEU A 148 13.86 -2.06 -20.79
C LEU A 148 13.88 -3.54 -20.41
N TYR A 149 12.81 -4.08 -19.84
CA TYR A 149 12.73 -5.51 -19.50
C TYR A 149 12.73 -6.41 -20.73
N ASP A 150 12.21 -5.93 -21.86
CA ASP A 150 12.13 -6.70 -23.11
C ASP A 150 13.42 -6.63 -23.95
N MET A 151 14.34 -5.70 -23.64
CA MET A 151 15.55 -5.46 -24.43
C MET A 151 16.71 -6.36 -24.01
N ASP A 152 17.46 -6.85 -25.00
CA ASP A 152 18.68 -7.61 -24.72
C ASP A 152 19.88 -6.71 -24.35
N SER A 153 20.97 -7.31 -23.88
CA SER A 153 22.18 -6.55 -23.49
C SER A 153 22.80 -5.72 -24.63
N GLY A 154 22.67 -6.15 -25.90
CA GLY A 154 23.18 -5.42 -27.06
C GLY A 154 22.28 -4.26 -27.47
N GLU A 155 20.96 -4.44 -27.37
CA GLU A 155 19.96 -3.38 -27.57
C GLU A 155 20.06 -2.31 -26.49
N LEU A 156 20.23 -2.71 -25.23
CA LEU A 156 20.46 -1.81 -24.10
C LEU A 156 21.77 -1.03 -24.27
N GLY A 157 22.83 -1.70 -24.71
CA GLY A 157 24.11 -1.05 -25.03
C GLY A 157 24.00 -0.05 -26.19
N ALA A 158 23.22 -0.37 -27.22
CA ALA A 158 22.93 0.54 -28.33
C ALA A 158 22.10 1.76 -27.88
N LEU A 159 21.08 1.55 -27.03
CA LEU A 159 20.22 2.60 -26.47
C LEU A 159 21.05 3.67 -25.76
N VAL A 160 21.98 3.26 -24.91
CA VAL A 160 22.84 4.18 -24.16
C VAL A 160 24.12 4.58 -24.91
N ARG A 161 24.23 4.20 -26.19
CA ARG A 161 25.40 4.46 -27.06
C ARG A 161 26.72 3.97 -26.45
N ASN A 162 26.66 2.89 -25.67
CA ASN A 162 27.81 2.26 -25.03
C ASN A 162 27.61 0.75 -24.94
N GLN A 163 28.09 0.02 -25.96
CA GLN A 163 27.91 -1.43 -26.04
C GLN A 163 28.58 -2.19 -24.91
N ALA A 164 29.72 -1.71 -24.40
CA ALA A 164 30.40 -2.36 -23.28
C ALA A 164 29.61 -2.27 -21.97
N PHE A 165 28.75 -1.26 -21.82
CA PHE A 165 27.91 -1.09 -20.63
C PHE A 165 26.58 -1.84 -20.72
N GLY A 166 26.21 -2.36 -21.89
CA GLY A 166 24.94 -3.03 -22.13
C GLY A 166 24.68 -4.23 -21.22
N SER A 167 25.69 -5.07 -20.97
CA SER A 167 25.57 -6.22 -20.04
C SER A 167 25.38 -5.79 -18.59
N THR A 168 26.07 -4.73 -18.16
CA THR A 168 25.93 -4.17 -16.82
C THR A 168 24.56 -3.53 -16.64
N LEU A 169 24.06 -2.83 -17.66
CA LEU A 169 22.74 -2.24 -17.67
C LEU A 169 21.64 -3.30 -17.61
N ALA A 170 21.76 -4.37 -18.40
CA ALA A 170 20.84 -5.52 -18.35
C ALA A 170 20.78 -6.12 -16.94
N SER A 171 21.94 -6.26 -16.28
CA SER A 171 22.01 -6.73 -14.90
C SER A 171 21.36 -5.77 -13.89
N TYR A 172 21.36 -4.45 -14.13
CA TYR A 172 20.66 -3.51 -13.25
C TYR A 172 19.15 -3.50 -13.49
N VAL A 173 18.73 -3.65 -14.75
CA VAL A 173 17.32 -3.81 -15.11
C VAL A 173 16.75 -5.08 -14.45
N SER A 174 17.43 -6.22 -14.55
CA SER A 174 17.00 -7.47 -13.92
C SER A 174 16.99 -7.41 -12.38
N GLN A 175 17.80 -6.52 -11.79
CA GLN A 175 17.91 -6.36 -10.33
C GLN A 175 16.94 -5.36 -9.75
N LEU A 176 16.22 -4.54 -10.54
CA LEU A 176 15.21 -3.65 -9.95
C LEU A 176 14.09 -4.49 -9.32
N PRO A 177 13.78 -4.34 -8.02
CA PRO A 177 12.80 -5.20 -7.37
C PRO A 177 11.43 -5.10 -8.01
N ARG A 178 10.88 -6.24 -8.41
CA ARG A 178 9.56 -6.36 -9.01
C ARG A 178 8.85 -7.60 -8.46
N VAL A 179 7.55 -7.46 -8.20
CA VAL A 179 6.70 -8.58 -7.82
C VAL A 179 5.52 -8.66 -8.76
N GLU A 180 5.17 -9.87 -9.17
CA GLU A 180 3.91 -10.15 -9.84
C GLU A 180 2.89 -10.58 -8.80
N VAL A 181 1.68 -10.04 -8.94
CA VAL A 181 0.57 -10.34 -8.05
C VAL A 181 -0.57 -10.89 -8.89
N SER A 182 -1.07 -12.05 -8.47
CA SER A 182 -2.31 -12.62 -9.00
C SER A 182 -3.28 -12.83 -7.86
N ALA A 183 -4.58 -12.79 -8.14
CA ALA A 183 -5.59 -13.05 -7.13
C ALA A 183 -6.79 -13.80 -7.71
N GLU A 184 -7.26 -14.77 -6.94
CA GLU A 184 -8.51 -15.48 -7.18
C GLU A 184 -9.56 -15.01 -6.17
N ILE A 185 -10.79 -14.82 -6.63
CA ILE A 185 -11.87 -14.28 -5.81
C ILE A 185 -13.01 -15.29 -5.74
N ALA A 186 -13.47 -15.55 -4.52
CA ALA A 186 -14.60 -16.42 -4.25
C ALA A 186 -15.61 -15.72 -3.33
N PRO A 187 -16.90 -15.68 -3.67
CA PRO A 187 -17.89 -15.05 -2.80
C PRO A 187 -18.22 -15.95 -1.60
N ILE A 188 -18.14 -15.40 -0.39
CA ILE A 188 -18.58 -16.09 0.84
C ILE A 188 -20.06 -15.78 1.09
N THR A 189 -20.40 -14.50 1.04
CA THR A 189 -21.77 -13.99 1.14
C THR A 189 -21.98 -12.93 0.06
N ARG A 190 -23.17 -12.34 -0.03
CA ARG A 190 -23.41 -11.20 -0.93
C ARG A 190 -22.54 -9.98 -0.64
N GLY A 191 -22.16 -9.78 0.62
CA GLY A 191 -21.41 -8.59 1.06
C GLY A 191 -19.92 -8.85 1.34
N VAL A 192 -19.44 -10.10 1.18
CA VAL A 192 -18.07 -10.48 1.53
C VAL A 192 -17.49 -11.41 0.49
N LEU A 193 -16.35 -11.01 -0.07
CA LEU A 193 -15.55 -11.84 -0.96
C LEU A 193 -14.29 -12.32 -0.25
N GLN A 194 -13.94 -13.58 -0.45
CA GLN A 194 -12.61 -14.09 -0.15
C GLN A 194 -11.69 -13.79 -1.31
N VAL A 195 -10.51 -13.27 -1.01
CA VAL A 195 -9.43 -13.04 -1.97
C VAL A 195 -8.27 -13.95 -1.58
N THR A 196 -7.87 -14.81 -2.52
CA THR A 196 -6.65 -15.61 -2.44
C THR A 196 -5.62 -14.96 -3.32
N MET A 197 -4.71 -14.20 -2.70
CA MET A 197 -3.66 -13.45 -3.38
C MET A 197 -2.37 -14.24 -3.39
N THR A 198 -1.70 -14.30 -4.54
CA THR A 198 -0.38 -14.91 -4.71
C THR A 198 0.60 -13.84 -5.17
N VAL A 199 1.73 -13.73 -4.45
CA VAL A 199 2.78 -12.75 -4.70
C VAL A 199 4.06 -13.49 -5.05
N GLN A 200 4.64 -13.20 -6.21
CA GLN A 200 5.86 -13.84 -6.69
C GLN A 200 6.91 -12.80 -7.07
N ALA A 201 8.14 -12.97 -6.61
CA ALA A 201 9.24 -12.09 -7.00
C ALA A 201 9.73 -12.44 -8.42
N VAL A 202 9.90 -11.41 -9.26
CA VAL A 202 10.38 -11.50 -10.64
C VAL A 202 11.56 -10.54 -10.86
N PHE A 203 12.60 -10.71 -10.05
CA PHE A 203 13.86 -9.98 -10.16
C PHE A 203 15.05 -10.81 -9.69
N GLU A 204 16.27 -10.39 -10.03
CA GLU A 204 17.51 -11.02 -9.59
C GLU A 204 18.02 -10.43 -8.28
N TRP A 205 18.23 -11.29 -7.28
CA TRP A 205 18.72 -10.83 -5.99
C TRP A 205 20.22 -10.53 -5.99
N ASN A 206 20.57 -9.26 -5.79
CA ASN A 206 21.92 -8.80 -5.48
C ASN A 206 22.09 -8.38 -4.01
N ASP A 207 22.94 -9.08 -3.24
CA ASP A 207 23.17 -8.82 -1.82
C ASP A 207 23.66 -7.39 -1.51
N ARG A 208 24.45 -6.80 -2.42
CA ARG A 208 25.01 -5.46 -2.22
C ARG A 208 23.95 -4.38 -2.35
N MET A 209 22.95 -4.60 -3.21
CA MET A 209 21.89 -3.63 -3.48
C MET A 209 20.69 -3.84 -2.55
N HIS A 210 20.25 -5.09 -2.38
CA HIS A 210 19.03 -5.44 -1.65
C HIS A 210 19.27 -5.68 -0.16
N GLY A 211 20.49 -6.05 0.23
CA GLY A 211 20.82 -6.40 1.60
C GLY A 211 20.16 -7.72 2.03
N ALA A 212 19.61 -7.74 3.24
CA ALA A 212 19.09 -8.96 3.87
C ALA A 212 17.64 -9.28 3.49
N ALA A 213 16.83 -8.25 3.23
CA ALA A 213 15.41 -8.39 2.95
C ALA A 213 14.89 -7.18 2.14
N GLU A 214 13.89 -7.44 1.29
CA GLU A 214 13.14 -6.43 0.55
C GLU A 214 11.67 -6.52 0.96
N ALA A 215 11.10 -5.40 1.36
CA ALA A 215 9.71 -5.32 1.79
C ALA A 215 8.85 -4.70 0.69
N PHE A 216 7.66 -5.27 0.50
CA PHE A 216 6.63 -4.75 -0.38
C PHE A 216 5.36 -4.51 0.43
N TRP A 217 4.80 -3.31 0.31
CA TRP A 217 3.44 -3.05 0.74
C TRP A 217 2.51 -3.50 -0.36
N ILE A 218 1.52 -4.31 0.00
CA ILE A 218 0.51 -4.76 -0.91
C ILE A 218 -0.82 -4.35 -0.34
N TRP A 219 -1.59 -3.58 -1.09
CA TRP A 219 -2.93 -3.19 -0.69
C TRP A 219 -3.93 -3.35 -1.82
N VAL A 220 -5.16 -3.67 -1.41
CA VAL A 220 -6.31 -3.79 -2.28
C VAL A 220 -7.11 -2.51 -2.16
N GLU A 221 -7.35 -1.86 -3.28
CA GLU A 221 -8.08 -0.60 -3.37
C GLU A 221 -9.30 -0.72 -4.29
N ASP A 222 -10.25 0.17 -4.07
CA ASP A 222 -11.44 0.32 -4.89
C ASP A 222 -11.11 0.81 -6.31
N ALA A 223 -12.11 0.79 -7.20
CA ALA A 223 -11.94 1.21 -8.59
C ALA A 223 -11.53 2.70 -8.73
N ASP A 224 -11.89 3.53 -7.75
CA ASP A 224 -11.61 4.97 -7.74
C ASP A 224 -10.29 5.32 -7.00
N ASN A 225 -9.56 4.32 -6.49
CA ASN A 225 -8.34 4.47 -5.69
C ASN A 225 -8.52 5.41 -4.48
N THR A 226 -9.67 5.39 -3.83
CA THR A 226 -10.00 6.23 -2.68
C THR A 226 -9.75 5.52 -1.35
N GLU A 227 -10.15 4.26 -1.26
CA GLU A 227 -10.15 3.48 -0.01
C GLU A 227 -9.39 2.17 -0.17
N ILE A 228 -8.63 1.83 0.87
CA ILE A 228 -7.94 0.54 0.98
C ILE A 228 -8.85 -0.46 1.72
N TYR A 229 -9.21 -1.56 1.05
CA TYR A 229 -9.97 -2.65 1.67
C TYR A 229 -9.09 -3.56 2.53
N HIS A 230 -7.86 -3.79 2.09
CA HIS A 230 -6.91 -4.65 2.78
C HIS A 230 -5.49 -4.17 2.50
N ASN A 231 -4.59 -4.29 3.48
CA ASN A 231 -3.17 -4.08 3.28
C ASN A 231 -2.35 -5.09 4.08
N GLU A 232 -1.20 -5.46 3.51
CA GLU A 232 -0.21 -6.31 4.16
C GLU A 232 1.22 -5.91 3.78
N ASN A 233 2.18 -6.26 4.63
CA ASN A 233 3.60 -6.09 4.36
C ASN A 233 4.24 -7.45 4.05
N VAL A 234 4.69 -7.64 2.81
CA VAL A 234 5.35 -8.85 2.36
C VAL A 234 6.87 -8.68 2.39
N LEU A 235 7.52 -9.38 3.32
CA LEU A 235 8.98 -9.33 3.48
C LEU A 235 9.68 -10.46 2.72
N LEU A 236 10.27 -10.16 1.56
CA LEU A 236 11.10 -11.09 0.79
C LEU A 236 12.49 -11.19 1.42
N ARG A 237 12.91 -12.40 1.79
CA ARG A 237 14.26 -12.69 2.30
C ARG A 237 15.01 -13.46 1.23
N LYS A 238 16.32 -13.23 1.08
CA LYS A 238 17.17 -13.90 0.08
C LYS A 238 16.92 -15.40 -0.06
N ARG A 239 16.72 -16.11 1.06
CA ARG A 239 16.36 -17.52 1.03
C ARG A 239 14.86 -17.67 0.73
N GLY A 240 14.54 -18.24 -0.43
CA GLY A 240 13.15 -18.50 -0.82
C GLY A 240 12.41 -17.28 -1.36
N TYR A 241 13.10 -16.20 -1.76
CA TYR A 241 12.43 -15.00 -2.25
C TYR A 241 11.60 -15.24 -3.53
N MET A 242 11.96 -16.26 -4.32
CA MET A 242 11.24 -16.67 -5.53
C MET A 242 10.04 -17.58 -5.24
N GLU A 243 9.90 -18.09 -4.01
CA GLU A 243 8.76 -18.94 -3.64
C GLU A 243 7.50 -18.07 -3.59
N PRO A 244 6.42 -18.46 -4.31
CA PRO A 244 5.16 -17.71 -4.26
C PRO A 244 4.61 -17.67 -2.84
N LYS A 245 4.21 -16.47 -2.41
CA LYS A 245 3.58 -16.25 -1.12
C LYS A 245 2.09 -16.09 -1.31
N VAL A 246 1.33 -16.94 -0.60
CA VAL A 246 -0.12 -16.94 -0.67
C VAL A 246 -0.68 -16.33 0.60
N SER A 247 -1.55 -15.34 0.44
CA SER A 247 -2.32 -14.70 1.50
C SER A 247 -3.80 -14.84 1.20
N VAL A 248 -4.59 -15.24 2.20
CA VAL A 248 -6.04 -15.37 2.09
C VAL A 248 -6.70 -14.40 3.05
N PHE A 249 -7.51 -13.49 2.54
CA PHE A 249 -8.24 -12.50 3.34
C PHE A 249 -9.63 -12.26 2.75
N THR A 250 -10.43 -11.45 3.44
CA THR A 250 -11.78 -11.11 3.00
C THR A 250 -11.91 -9.61 2.80
N ILE A 251 -12.61 -9.21 1.75
CA ILE A 251 -12.94 -7.81 1.48
C ILE A 251 -14.47 -7.60 1.51
N PRO A 252 -14.94 -6.47 2.05
CA PRO A 252 -16.34 -6.10 1.97
C PRO A 252 -16.69 -5.68 0.54
N VAL A 253 -17.92 -5.93 0.13
CA VAL A 253 -18.44 -5.48 -1.16
C VAL A 253 -19.82 -4.87 -0.97
N HIS A 254 -20.03 -3.74 -1.64
CA HIS A 254 -21.27 -2.98 -1.59
C HIS A 254 -22.02 -3.10 -2.91
N GLU A 255 -23.35 -3.10 -2.85
CA GLU A 255 -24.19 -2.97 -4.04
C GLU A 255 -24.36 -1.47 -4.36
N PRO A 256 -24.16 -1.02 -5.63
CA PRO A 256 -23.81 -1.83 -6.80
C PRO A 256 -22.34 -2.29 -6.81
N LEU A 257 -22.13 -3.55 -7.21
CA LEU A 257 -20.81 -4.16 -7.36
C LEU A 257 -19.90 -3.31 -8.26
N PRO A 258 -18.65 -3.02 -7.84
CA PRO A 258 -17.68 -2.40 -8.74
C PRO A 258 -17.31 -3.39 -9.86
N THR A 259 -16.84 -2.86 -10.99
CA THR A 259 -16.47 -3.70 -12.15
C THR A 259 -15.15 -4.45 -11.93
N GLN A 260 -14.28 -3.88 -11.10
CA GLN A 260 -12.97 -4.39 -10.75
C GLN A 260 -12.48 -3.76 -9.44
N ILE A 261 -11.49 -4.39 -8.84
CA ILE A 261 -10.65 -3.84 -7.78
C ILE A 261 -9.21 -3.82 -8.27
N PHE A 262 -8.36 -3.02 -7.61
CA PHE A 262 -6.93 -2.99 -7.91
C PHE A 262 -6.14 -3.55 -6.74
N ILE A 263 -5.14 -4.37 -7.06
CA ILE A 263 -4.13 -4.81 -6.11
C ILE A 263 -2.83 -4.11 -6.49
N ARG A 264 -2.36 -3.25 -5.60
CA ARG A 264 -1.13 -2.48 -5.78
C ARG A 264 -0.05 -3.06 -4.89
N ALA A 265 1.06 -3.45 -5.51
CA ALA A 265 2.27 -3.86 -4.82
C ALA A 265 3.35 -2.81 -5.03
N VAL A 266 3.81 -2.20 -3.93
CA VAL A 266 4.78 -1.11 -3.94
C VAL A 266 5.95 -1.50 -3.06
N SER A 267 7.18 -1.43 -3.59
CA SER A 267 8.37 -1.63 -2.75
C SER A 267 8.37 -0.61 -1.61
N ASP A 268 8.83 -0.99 -0.43
CA ASP A 268 8.98 -0.06 0.70
C ASP A 268 10.10 0.98 0.46
N ARG A 269 11.14 0.60 -0.29
CA ARG A 269 12.41 1.34 -0.38
C ARG A 269 12.77 1.82 -1.78
N TRP A 270 12.28 1.16 -2.82
CA TRP A 270 12.67 1.42 -4.20
C TRP A 270 11.66 2.33 -4.91
N ILE A 271 12.17 3.34 -5.61
CA ILE A 271 11.39 4.21 -6.50
C ILE A 271 11.21 3.50 -7.85
N GLY A 272 10.01 3.54 -8.42
CA GLY A 272 9.68 2.85 -9.68
C GLY A 272 9.52 1.32 -9.58
N ALA A 273 9.60 0.76 -8.37
CA ALA A 273 9.33 -0.64 -8.08
C ALA A 273 7.88 -0.81 -7.61
N GLU A 274 6.96 -0.78 -8.57
CA GLU A 274 5.53 -0.82 -8.34
C GLU A 274 4.83 -1.68 -9.40
N THR A 275 3.77 -2.38 -9.02
CA THR A 275 2.94 -3.18 -9.93
C THR A 275 1.48 -3.05 -9.51
N VAL A 276 0.61 -2.77 -10.47
CA VAL A 276 -0.83 -2.65 -10.26
C VAL A 276 -1.53 -3.72 -11.07
N THR A 277 -2.31 -4.58 -10.40
CA THR A 277 -3.06 -5.65 -11.04
C THR A 277 -4.55 -5.42 -10.86
N ALA A 278 -5.29 -5.34 -11.97
CA ALA A 278 -6.75 -5.21 -11.94
C ALA A 278 -7.40 -6.60 -11.83
N ILE A 279 -8.29 -6.77 -10.86
CA ILE A 279 -9.07 -8.01 -10.70
C ILE A 279 -10.53 -7.73 -11.04
N SER A 280 -11.01 -8.35 -12.12
CA SER A 280 -12.35 -8.09 -12.65
C SER A 280 -13.43 -8.92 -11.96
N PHE A 281 -14.58 -8.29 -11.68
CA PHE A 281 -15.78 -8.95 -11.14
C PHE A 281 -16.78 -9.36 -12.22
N ARG A 282 -16.45 -9.23 -13.51
CA ARG A 282 -17.40 -9.46 -14.64
C ARG A 282 -18.07 -10.84 -14.63
N HIS A 283 -17.40 -11.86 -14.12
CA HIS A 283 -17.89 -13.23 -14.06
C HIS A 283 -18.19 -13.68 -12.62
N LEU A 284 -18.23 -12.74 -11.68
CA LEU A 284 -18.49 -13.03 -10.28
C LEU A 284 -20.00 -13.22 -10.07
N MET A 285 -20.39 -14.45 -9.75
CA MET A 285 -21.77 -14.79 -9.40
C MET A 285 -21.90 -14.77 -7.88
N LEU A 286 -22.61 -13.78 -7.33
CA LEU A 286 -22.87 -13.72 -5.90
C LEU A 286 -23.92 -14.77 -5.50
N PRO A 287 -23.77 -15.41 -4.31
CA PRO A 287 -24.81 -16.25 -3.73
C PRO A 287 -26.15 -15.51 -3.60
N GLU A 288 -27.25 -16.24 -3.72
CA GLU A 288 -28.57 -15.68 -3.49
C GLU A 288 -28.78 -15.31 -2.02
N HIS A 289 -29.47 -14.20 -1.78
CA HIS A 289 -29.84 -13.77 -0.44
C HIS A 289 -30.88 -14.75 0.12
N HIS A 290 -30.45 -15.65 0.99
CA HIS A 290 -31.36 -16.49 1.74
C HIS A 290 -31.49 -15.90 3.14
N GLU A 291 -32.65 -15.34 3.47
CA GLU A 291 -33.03 -15.12 4.86
C GLU A 291 -33.30 -16.51 5.48
N THR A 292 -32.23 -17.16 5.96
CA THR A 292 -32.32 -18.53 6.49
C THR A 292 -32.79 -18.59 7.94
N HIS A 293 -33.08 -17.45 8.56
CA HIS A 293 -33.49 -17.42 9.94
C HIS A 293 -35.01 -17.55 10.02
N THR A 294 -35.47 -18.62 10.66
CA THR A 294 -36.87 -18.73 11.05
C THR A 294 -37.08 -17.80 12.23
N ASP A 295 -38.00 -16.85 12.10
CA ASP A 295 -38.34 -15.95 13.19
C ASP A 295 -38.77 -16.73 14.44
N LEU A 296 -38.28 -16.26 15.59
CA LEU A 296 -38.75 -16.77 16.87
C LEU A 296 -40.17 -16.25 17.10
N LEU A 297 -41.13 -17.15 17.06
CA LEU A 297 -42.53 -16.86 17.31
C LEU A 297 -42.72 -16.54 18.80
N ASP A 298 -43.54 -15.53 19.08
CA ASP A 298 -43.95 -15.19 20.45
C ASP A 298 -44.99 -16.19 20.95
N LEU A 299 -44.50 -17.40 21.29
CA LEU A 299 -45.31 -18.49 21.80
C LEU A 299 -45.35 -18.48 23.32
N GLN A 300 -46.48 -18.90 23.87
CA GLN A 300 -46.57 -19.16 25.31
C GLN A 300 -45.59 -20.28 25.69
N PRO A 301 -44.72 -20.08 26.71
CA PRO A 301 -43.77 -21.09 27.14
C PRO A 301 -44.46 -22.42 27.43
N LEU A 302 -43.97 -23.50 26.79
CA LEU A 302 -44.61 -24.80 26.90
C LEU A 302 -44.27 -25.44 28.26
N PRO A 303 -45.25 -25.88 29.07
CA PRO A 303 -44.96 -26.55 30.33
C PRO A 303 -44.36 -27.95 30.09
N VAL A 304 -43.59 -28.44 31.06
CA VAL A 304 -43.00 -29.81 31.01
C VAL A 304 -44.07 -30.90 30.86
N THR A 305 -45.30 -30.64 31.31
CA THR A 305 -46.46 -31.54 31.15
C THR A 305 -46.83 -31.83 29.69
N ALA A 306 -46.31 -31.06 28.73
CA ALA A 306 -46.56 -31.31 27.31
C ALA A 306 -45.85 -32.56 26.76
N LEU A 307 -44.90 -33.13 27.51
CA LEU A 307 -44.21 -34.39 27.18
C LEU A 307 -45.14 -35.60 27.23
N ASN A 308 -46.21 -35.58 28.04
CA ASN A 308 -47.14 -36.69 28.22
C ASN A 308 -46.46 -38.03 28.59
N ASP A 309 -45.30 -37.99 29.25
CA ASP A 309 -44.57 -39.15 29.77
C ASP A 309 -44.12 -38.87 31.21
N PRO A 310 -44.68 -39.57 32.21
CA PRO A 310 -44.37 -39.32 33.63
C PRO A 310 -42.88 -39.45 33.99
N CYS A 311 -42.12 -40.28 33.28
CA CYS A 311 -40.70 -40.47 33.51
C CYS A 311 -39.89 -39.27 32.99
N LEU A 312 -40.15 -38.84 31.74
CA LEU A 312 -39.47 -37.68 31.14
C LEU A 312 -39.83 -36.39 31.88
N GLU A 313 -41.10 -36.24 32.28
CA GLU A 313 -41.53 -35.09 33.05
C GLU A 313 -40.84 -35.01 34.41
N ALA A 314 -40.65 -36.13 35.11
CA ALA A 314 -39.96 -36.16 36.40
C ALA A 314 -38.50 -35.70 36.28
N ILE A 315 -37.83 -36.06 35.18
CA ILE A 315 -36.46 -35.63 34.88
C ILE A 315 -36.40 -34.12 34.60
N CYS A 316 -37.29 -33.62 33.74
CA CYS A 316 -37.30 -32.20 33.37
C CYS A 316 -37.74 -31.27 34.52
N ARG A 317 -38.73 -31.68 35.34
CA ARG A 317 -39.23 -30.90 36.48
C ARG A 317 -38.16 -30.60 37.54
N GLN A 318 -37.10 -31.42 37.63
CA GLN A 318 -35.98 -31.13 38.54
C GLN A 318 -35.17 -29.90 38.12
N ARG A 319 -35.25 -29.49 36.85
CA ARG A 319 -34.42 -28.43 36.28
C ARG A 319 -35.21 -27.19 35.86
N PHE A 320 -36.41 -27.37 35.30
CA PHE A 320 -37.24 -26.26 34.82
C PHE A 320 -38.73 -26.63 34.81
N THR A 321 -39.59 -25.61 34.84
CA THR A 321 -41.05 -25.78 34.80
C THR A 321 -41.64 -25.62 33.40
N HIS A 322 -41.01 -24.80 32.56
CA HIS A 322 -41.40 -24.53 31.17
C HIS A 322 -40.18 -24.57 30.25
N PHE A 323 -40.40 -25.02 29.02
CA PHE A 323 -39.44 -24.96 27.93
C PHE A 323 -39.16 -23.51 27.51
N ASN A 324 -37.94 -23.24 27.05
CA ASN A 324 -37.60 -21.92 26.54
C ASN A 324 -38.31 -21.64 25.19
N PRO A 325 -38.27 -20.41 24.65
CA PRO A 325 -38.97 -20.06 23.42
C PRO A 325 -38.57 -20.91 22.19
N VAL A 326 -37.27 -21.21 22.02
CA VAL A 326 -36.79 -22.05 20.92
C VAL A 326 -37.30 -23.47 21.05
N GLN A 327 -37.15 -24.07 22.24
CA GLN A 327 -37.65 -25.41 22.56
C GLN A 327 -39.16 -25.49 22.37
N THR A 328 -39.90 -24.47 22.81
CA THR A 328 -41.36 -24.36 22.65
C THR A 328 -41.75 -24.34 21.17
N GLN A 329 -41.04 -23.58 20.34
CA GLN A 329 -41.31 -23.47 18.91
C GLN A 329 -41.01 -24.77 18.14
N ILE A 330 -39.92 -25.48 18.48
CA ILE A 330 -39.54 -26.71 17.79
C ILE A 330 -40.16 -27.98 18.42
N PHE A 331 -40.78 -27.89 19.59
CA PHE A 331 -41.27 -29.04 20.36
C PHE A 331 -42.19 -29.93 19.54
N HIS A 332 -43.16 -29.34 18.84
CA HIS A 332 -44.13 -30.11 18.08
C HIS A 332 -43.47 -30.91 16.95
N THR A 333 -42.54 -30.29 16.21
CA THR A 333 -41.84 -30.91 15.09
C THR A 333 -40.90 -32.01 15.56
N LEU A 334 -40.12 -31.77 16.62
CA LEU A 334 -39.14 -32.74 17.12
C LEU A 334 -39.76 -33.88 17.93
N TYR A 335 -40.83 -33.61 18.70
CA TYR A 335 -41.37 -34.58 19.65
C TYR A 335 -42.59 -35.32 19.12
N ARG A 336 -43.42 -34.69 18.26
CA ARG A 336 -44.69 -35.27 17.79
C ARG A 336 -44.68 -35.74 16.36
N GLN A 337 -43.67 -35.38 15.56
CA GLN A 337 -43.64 -35.73 14.14
C GLN A 337 -42.35 -36.49 13.79
N PRO A 338 -42.43 -37.49 12.88
CA PRO A 338 -41.27 -38.26 12.45
C PRO A 338 -40.54 -37.57 11.28
N TYR A 339 -40.40 -36.25 11.32
CA TYR A 339 -39.70 -35.49 10.28
C TYR A 339 -38.25 -35.24 10.67
N ASN A 340 -37.38 -35.17 9.67
CA ASN A 340 -36.02 -34.67 9.86
C ASN A 340 -36.08 -33.17 10.13
N ALA A 341 -35.34 -32.70 11.13
CA ALA A 341 -35.21 -31.29 11.48
C ALA A 341 -33.73 -30.89 11.46
N LEU A 342 -33.44 -29.65 11.07
CA LEU A 342 -32.11 -29.03 11.07
C LEU A 342 -32.10 -27.82 12.02
#